data_AF-A0A3D9H840-F1
#
_entry.id   AF-A0A3D9H840-F1
#
_cell.length_a   1.000
_cell.length_b   1.000
_cell.length_c   1.000
_cell.angle_alpha   90.00
_cell.angle_beta   90.00
_cell.angle_gamma   90.00
#
_symmetry.space_group_name_H-M   'P 1'
#
loop_
_entity.id
_entity.type
_entity.pdbx_description
1 polymer ?
#
loop_
_entity_poly.entity_id
_entity_poly.type
_entity_poly.pdbx_seq_one_letter_code
_entity_poly.pdbx_strand_id
1 'polypeptide(L)'
;MTHSGIAYLGELPCRPQTQPETQWWIDDSGRWLPCGRRNSRPNSQGIKDQDPFSDPATRRLAYHRLGMVHLSHDGALTTLSWDLREAAPQSLNAALDYLINLPPNQTIRLCFFYSGWCFETFRDRHEALRRICCIRACHDQEPAARLITREIDISLMRRAKPLIRDCYQRWLHEPSLHRRNPNGLQAMHRQLQIFSLHTKERRITIDHIGDQTPLMRYLGPDFCRKAVGSSPASYEDPEQESALSGPYWRALEKGRAYYDHVRSLILPKADDPVWFTYQRLIMPLPDKRPSIRRLAVAVRMTRQLEIPFLVPGTKGRLERISVA
;
A
#
# COMPACT_ATOMS: atom_id res chain seq x y z
N MET A 1 -57.89 -14.88 -9.72
CA MET A 1 -57.00 -16.06 -9.71
C MET A 1 -55.58 -15.55 -9.87
N THR A 2 -54.89 -15.37 -8.76
CA THR A 2 -53.53 -14.81 -8.68
C THR A 2 -52.68 -15.82 -7.94
N HIS A 3 -51.78 -16.47 -8.67
CA HIS A 3 -50.85 -17.45 -8.10
C HIS A 3 -49.74 -16.73 -7.33
N SER A 4 -49.80 -16.84 -6.01
CA SER A 4 -48.72 -16.55 -5.08
C SER A 4 -47.68 -17.67 -5.15
N GLY A 5 -46.53 -17.38 -5.78
CA GLY A 5 -45.36 -18.25 -5.74
C GLY A 5 -44.61 -18.07 -4.42
N ILE A 6 -44.58 -19.12 -3.61
CA ILE A 6 -43.76 -19.23 -2.41
C ILE A 6 -42.33 -19.48 -2.87
N ALA A 7 -41.44 -18.50 -2.64
CA ALA A 7 -40.01 -18.68 -2.86
C ALA A 7 -39.43 -19.55 -1.73
N TYR A 8 -38.83 -20.67 -2.12
CA TYR A 8 -38.08 -21.59 -1.27
C TYR A 8 -36.90 -20.85 -0.63
N LEU A 9 -36.96 -20.61 0.68
CA LEU A 9 -35.78 -20.23 1.49
C LEU A 9 -34.98 -21.50 1.75
N GLY A 10 -34.03 -21.81 0.86
CA GLY A 10 -33.03 -22.84 1.11
C GLY A 10 -32.26 -22.52 2.39
N GLU A 11 -32.05 -23.53 3.23
CA GLU A 11 -31.31 -23.43 4.48
C GLU A 11 -29.93 -22.80 4.22
N LEU A 12 -29.69 -21.63 4.85
CA LEU A 12 -28.40 -20.97 4.82
C LEU A 12 -27.35 -21.90 5.44
N PRO A 13 -26.21 -22.17 4.78
CA PRO A 13 -25.18 -23.04 5.33
C PRO A 13 -24.71 -22.51 6.70
N CYS A 14 -24.65 -23.43 7.66
CA CYS A 14 -24.31 -23.18 9.06
C CYS A 14 -23.17 -22.17 9.22
N ARG A 15 -23.45 -21.11 9.99
CA ARG A 15 -22.47 -20.09 10.40
C ARG A 15 -21.23 -20.75 11.02
N PRO A 16 -20.00 -20.39 10.61
CA PRO A 16 -18.80 -20.94 11.22
C PRO A 16 -18.64 -20.44 12.66
N GLN A 17 -18.66 -21.38 13.61
CA GLN A 17 -18.22 -21.15 14.99
C GLN A 17 -16.70 -20.93 15.00
N THR A 18 -16.21 -19.97 15.81
CA THR A 18 -14.80 -19.52 15.86
C THR A 18 -13.83 -20.69 16.08
N GLN A 19 -13.23 -21.15 14.99
CA GLN A 19 -12.26 -22.23 14.87
C GLN A 19 -10.86 -21.67 14.55
N PRO A 20 -9.77 -22.47 14.67
CA PRO A 20 -8.44 -22.11 14.17
C PRO A 20 -8.50 -21.63 12.71
N GLU A 21 -7.57 -20.73 12.34
CA GLU A 21 -7.45 -20.07 11.02
C GLU A 21 -8.40 -20.61 9.96
N THR A 22 -9.45 -19.84 9.69
CA THR A 22 -10.47 -20.26 8.73
C THR A 22 -10.35 -19.41 7.48
N GLN A 23 -10.37 -20.08 6.33
CA GLN A 23 -10.20 -19.46 5.02
C GLN A 23 -11.30 -19.95 4.09
N TRP A 24 -11.85 -19.05 3.30
CA TRP A 24 -12.92 -19.33 2.36
C TRP A 24 -12.72 -18.54 1.08
N TRP A 25 -13.09 -19.17 -0.02
CA TRP A 25 -13.43 -18.49 -1.26
C TRP A 25 -14.94 -18.33 -1.35
N ILE A 26 -15.39 -17.23 -1.92
CA ILE A 26 -16.78 -16.97 -2.22
C ILE A 26 -16.87 -16.87 -3.74
N ASP A 27 -17.58 -17.80 -4.37
CA ASP A 27 -17.71 -17.85 -5.82
C ASP A 27 -18.66 -16.78 -6.36
N ASP A 28 -18.77 -16.72 -7.69
CA ASP A 28 -19.59 -15.76 -8.43
C ASP A 28 -21.10 -15.84 -8.13
N SER A 29 -21.56 -16.97 -7.58
CA SER A 29 -22.95 -17.15 -7.11
C SER A 29 -23.15 -16.70 -5.65
N GLY A 30 -22.08 -16.33 -4.95
CA GLY A 30 -22.10 -16.00 -3.52
C GLY A 30 -21.97 -17.22 -2.61
N ARG A 31 -21.63 -18.40 -3.15
CA ARG A 31 -21.47 -19.64 -2.37
C ARG A 31 -20.09 -19.69 -1.73
N TRP A 32 -20.07 -20.12 -0.47
CA TRP A 32 -18.86 -20.27 0.32
C TRP A 32 -18.19 -21.62 0.05
N LEU A 33 -16.93 -21.57 -0.35
CA LEU A 33 -16.05 -22.70 -0.62
C LEU A 33 -14.94 -22.70 0.43
N PRO A 34 -14.90 -23.66 1.37
CA PRO A 34 -13.85 -23.71 2.38
C PRO A 34 -12.50 -24.02 1.73
N CYS A 35 -11.46 -23.24 2.06
CA CYS A 35 -10.09 -23.64 1.76
C CYS A 35 -9.76 -24.84 2.66
N GLY A 36 -9.29 -25.94 2.06
CA GLY A 36 -9.22 -27.27 2.69
C GLY A 36 -8.86 -27.26 4.18
N ARG A 37 -9.68 -27.93 4.99
CA ARG A 37 -9.39 -28.08 6.42
C ARG A 37 -8.12 -28.91 6.56
N ARG A 38 -7.24 -28.47 7.46
CA ARG A 38 -6.19 -29.31 8.06
C ARG A 38 -6.87 -30.38 8.94
N ASN A 39 -7.66 -31.27 8.34
CA ASN A 39 -8.12 -32.47 9.00
C ASN A 39 -6.91 -33.39 9.09
N SER A 40 -6.10 -33.17 10.13
CA SER A 40 -5.09 -34.09 10.62
C SER A 40 -5.79 -35.32 11.18
N ARG A 41 -6.43 -36.12 10.33
CA ARG A 41 -6.67 -37.54 10.60
C ARG A 41 -5.40 -38.26 10.18
N PRO A 42 -4.65 -38.87 11.12
CA PRO A 42 -3.31 -39.43 10.84
C PRO A 42 -3.28 -40.53 9.77
N ASN A 43 -4.42 -41.13 9.41
CA ASN A 43 -4.45 -42.38 8.65
C ASN A 43 -5.22 -42.33 7.31
N SER A 44 -5.68 -41.17 6.84
CA SER A 44 -6.25 -41.07 5.48
C SER A 44 -5.16 -40.73 4.48
N GLN A 45 -4.58 -41.75 3.85
CA GLN A 45 -3.59 -41.66 2.76
C GLN A 45 -4.13 -41.06 1.44
N GLY A 46 -5.37 -40.56 1.39
CA GLY A 46 -6.00 -40.08 0.16
C GLY A 46 -6.19 -38.57 0.16
N ILE A 47 -5.45 -37.88 -0.71
CA ILE A 47 -5.69 -36.51 -1.20
C ILE A 47 -5.70 -35.46 -0.08
N LYS A 48 -4.59 -34.75 0.09
CA LYS A 48 -4.57 -33.50 0.86
C LYS A 48 -5.59 -32.56 0.20
N ASP A 49 -6.67 -32.22 0.91
CA ASP A 49 -7.53 -31.08 0.59
C ASP A 49 -6.67 -29.82 0.62
N GLN A 50 -5.98 -29.54 -0.47
CA GLN A 50 -5.24 -28.31 -0.67
C GLN A 50 -6.23 -27.27 -1.16
N ASP A 51 -6.08 -26.04 -0.68
CA ASP A 51 -6.74 -24.89 -1.27
C ASP A 51 -6.49 -24.92 -2.79
N PRO A 52 -7.56 -25.04 -3.62
CA PRO A 52 -7.43 -25.13 -5.08
C PRO A 52 -6.80 -23.87 -5.67
N PHE A 53 -6.74 -22.79 -4.89
CA PHE A 53 -6.12 -21.53 -5.21
C PHE A 53 -4.91 -21.25 -4.30
N SER A 54 -4.14 -22.28 -3.96
CA SER A 54 -2.95 -22.11 -3.10
C SER A 54 -1.76 -21.48 -3.81
N ASP A 55 -1.60 -21.72 -5.12
CA ASP A 55 -0.54 -21.11 -5.92
C ASP A 55 -0.91 -19.70 -6.44
N PRO A 56 0.08 -18.82 -6.67
CA PRO A 56 -0.21 -17.45 -7.12
C PRO A 56 -0.96 -17.34 -8.45
N ALA A 57 -0.77 -18.28 -9.38
CA ALA A 57 -1.39 -18.21 -10.70
C ALA A 57 -2.89 -18.55 -10.63
N THR A 58 -3.24 -19.57 -9.85
CA THR A 58 -4.66 -19.92 -9.61
C THR A 58 -5.37 -18.87 -8.76
N ARG A 59 -4.71 -18.21 -7.80
CA ARG A 59 -5.30 -17.04 -7.10
C ARG A 59 -5.62 -15.90 -8.05
N ARG A 60 -4.70 -15.58 -8.95
CA ARG A 60 -4.94 -14.57 -9.99
C ARG A 60 -6.14 -14.96 -10.85
N LEU A 61 -6.26 -16.22 -11.22
CA LEU A 61 -7.45 -16.71 -11.95
C LEU A 61 -8.74 -16.49 -11.13
N ALA A 62 -8.74 -16.86 -9.85
CA ALA A 62 -9.89 -16.70 -8.97
C ALA A 62 -10.35 -15.23 -8.85
N TYR A 63 -9.42 -14.30 -8.60
CA TYR A 63 -9.75 -12.89 -8.48
C TYR A 63 -10.10 -12.25 -9.84
N HIS A 64 -9.25 -12.41 -10.86
CA HIS A 64 -9.30 -11.61 -12.09
C HIS A 64 -10.18 -12.20 -13.18
N ARG A 65 -10.61 -13.46 -13.07
CA ARG A 65 -11.42 -14.13 -14.11
C ARG A 65 -12.70 -14.72 -13.58
N LEU A 66 -12.69 -15.24 -12.36
CA LEU A 66 -13.86 -15.86 -11.75
C LEU A 66 -14.63 -14.90 -10.84
N GLY A 67 -14.14 -13.68 -10.63
CA GLY A 67 -14.79 -12.66 -9.80
C GLY A 67 -14.98 -13.09 -8.34
N MET A 68 -14.12 -13.98 -7.86
CA MET A 68 -14.22 -14.54 -6.52
C MET A 68 -13.69 -13.58 -5.47
N VAL A 69 -14.21 -13.72 -4.26
CA VAL A 69 -13.76 -12.98 -3.08
C VAL A 69 -13.17 -13.98 -2.10
N HIS A 70 -11.99 -13.68 -1.57
CA HIS A 70 -11.35 -14.52 -0.57
C HIS A 70 -11.48 -13.88 0.81
N LEU A 71 -11.85 -14.68 1.80
CA LEU A 71 -11.94 -14.27 3.19
C LEU A 71 -11.04 -15.17 4.03
N SER A 72 -10.17 -14.57 4.83
CA SER A 72 -9.42 -15.27 5.86
C SER A 72 -9.67 -14.67 7.24
N HIS A 73 -9.73 -15.52 8.25
CA HIS A 73 -9.92 -15.14 9.63
C HIS A 73 -8.81 -15.79 10.47
N ASP A 74 -7.97 -14.95 11.08
CA ASP A 74 -6.86 -15.31 11.95
C ASP A 74 -7.03 -14.59 13.29
N GLY A 75 -7.65 -15.27 14.25
CA GLY A 75 -7.97 -14.72 15.56
C GLY A 75 -8.73 -13.39 15.49
N ALA A 76 -8.10 -12.31 15.94
CA ALA A 76 -8.71 -10.98 15.95
C ALA A 76 -8.62 -10.21 14.60
N LEU A 77 -8.08 -10.84 13.55
CA LEU A 77 -7.95 -10.25 12.22
C LEU A 77 -8.80 -10.99 11.19
N THR A 78 -9.69 -10.26 10.52
CA THR A 78 -10.38 -10.73 9.32
C THR A 78 -9.84 -10.00 8.10
N THR A 79 -9.36 -10.74 7.10
CA THR A 79 -8.88 -10.20 5.84
C THR A 79 -9.85 -10.53 4.72
N LEU A 80 -10.27 -9.51 3.99
CA LEU A 80 -11.08 -9.66 2.78
C LEU A 80 -10.25 -9.27 1.57
N SER A 81 -10.15 -10.16 0.58
CA SER A 81 -9.36 -9.98 -0.63
C SER A 81 -10.21 -10.09 -1.90
N TRP A 82 -10.11 -9.15 -2.84
CA TRP A 82 -10.84 -9.20 -4.11
C TRP A 82 -10.20 -8.35 -5.22
N ASP A 83 -10.56 -8.57 -6.48
CA ASP A 83 -10.32 -7.60 -7.55
C ASP A 83 -11.51 -6.63 -7.65
N LEU A 84 -11.25 -5.33 -7.56
CA LEU A 84 -12.32 -4.33 -7.58
C LEU A 84 -13.15 -4.35 -8.86
N ARG A 85 -12.52 -4.61 -10.01
CA ARG A 85 -13.19 -4.55 -11.32
C ARG A 85 -13.90 -5.85 -11.66
N GLU A 86 -13.34 -6.96 -11.21
CA GLU A 86 -13.78 -8.29 -11.63
C GLU A 86 -14.66 -8.99 -10.59
N ALA A 87 -14.68 -8.53 -9.33
CA ALA A 87 -15.47 -9.18 -8.28
C ALA A 87 -16.96 -9.24 -8.62
N ALA A 88 -17.52 -10.45 -8.61
CA ALA A 88 -18.93 -10.67 -8.84
C ALA A 88 -19.76 -9.97 -7.76
N PRO A 89 -20.87 -9.29 -8.10
CA PRO A 89 -21.69 -8.59 -7.11
C PRO A 89 -22.18 -9.49 -5.97
N GLN A 90 -22.52 -10.75 -6.28
CA GLN A 90 -23.02 -11.74 -5.33
C GLN A 90 -21.92 -12.19 -4.36
N SER A 91 -20.69 -12.42 -4.85
CA SER A 91 -19.55 -12.81 -4.02
C SER A 91 -19.22 -11.72 -2.99
N LEU A 92 -19.21 -10.46 -3.43
CA LEU A 92 -18.95 -9.32 -2.56
C LEU A 92 -20.10 -9.04 -1.59
N ASN A 93 -21.36 -9.19 -2.02
CA ASN A 93 -22.51 -9.04 -1.12
C ASN A 93 -22.49 -10.09 0.00
N ALA A 94 -22.20 -11.36 -0.33
CA ALA A 94 -22.07 -12.42 0.68
C ALA A 94 -20.93 -12.12 1.68
N ALA A 95 -19.79 -11.59 1.20
CA ALA A 95 -18.73 -11.13 2.08
C ALA A 95 -19.15 -9.98 3.00
N LEU A 96 -19.90 -9.00 2.47
CA LEU A 96 -20.43 -7.87 3.26
C LEU A 96 -21.37 -8.36 4.35
N ASP A 97 -22.27 -9.29 4.04
CA ASP A 97 -23.18 -9.90 5.01
C ASP A 97 -22.40 -10.58 6.14
N TYR A 98 -21.30 -11.27 5.82
CA TYR A 98 -20.41 -11.83 6.84
C TYR A 98 -19.78 -10.73 7.71
N LEU A 99 -19.22 -9.68 7.09
CA LEU A 99 -18.59 -8.58 7.83
C LEU A 99 -19.56 -7.89 8.78
N ILE A 100 -20.83 -7.67 8.38
CA ILE A 100 -21.89 -7.07 9.20
C ILE A 100 -22.10 -7.88 10.50
N ASN A 101 -21.95 -9.19 10.43
CA ASN A 101 -22.19 -10.10 11.55
C ASN A 101 -20.93 -10.42 12.37
N LEU A 102 -19.78 -9.80 12.06
CA LEU A 102 -18.55 -10.00 12.84
C LEU A 102 -18.70 -9.54 14.29
N PRO A 103 -17.99 -10.17 15.26
CA PRO A 103 -17.92 -9.69 16.63
C PRO A 103 -17.40 -8.23 16.71
N PRO A 104 -17.81 -7.46 17.74
CA PRO A 104 -17.21 -6.16 17.99
C PRO A 104 -15.71 -6.30 18.27
N ASN A 105 -14.94 -5.26 17.95
CA ASN A 105 -13.48 -5.19 18.10
C ASN A 105 -12.66 -6.10 17.16
N GLN A 106 -13.28 -6.79 16.21
CA GLN A 106 -12.55 -7.49 15.16
C GLN A 106 -11.82 -6.47 14.27
N THR A 107 -10.51 -6.68 14.06
CA THR A 107 -9.76 -5.88 13.10
C THR A 107 -10.07 -6.40 11.70
N ILE A 108 -10.41 -5.51 10.78
CA ILE A 108 -10.73 -5.85 9.39
C ILE A 108 -9.63 -5.31 8.50
N ARG A 109 -9.04 -6.17 7.67
CA ARG A 109 -8.09 -5.80 6.62
C ARG A 109 -8.76 -5.96 5.27
N LEU A 110 -8.77 -4.89 4.49
CA LEU A 110 -9.22 -4.92 3.09
C LEU A 110 -8.00 -5.01 2.19
N CYS A 111 -8.00 -5.99 1.30
CA CYS A 111 -6.99 -6.23 0.29
C CYS A 111 -7.69 -6.18 -1.07
N PHE A 112 -7.52 -5.13 -1.87
CA PHE A 112 -8.23 -5.07 -3.15
C PHE A 112 -7.28 -4.73 -4.29
N PHE A 113 -7.47 -5.39 -5.42
CA PHE A 113 -6.70 -5.12 -6.62
C PHE A 113 -7.37 -4.00 -7.44
N TYR A 114 -6.60 -2.98 -7.76
CA TYR A 114 -6.99 -1.89 -8.67
C TYR A 114 -5.76 -1.36 -9.41
N SER A 115 -5.41 -2.00 -10.53
CA SER A 115 -4.08 -1.94 -11.18
C SER A 115 -2.88 -2.34 -10.30
N GLY A 116 -3.16 -2.77 -9.08
CA GLY A 116 -2.22 -3.23 -8.08
C GLY A 116 -2.93 -3.42 -6.74
N TRP A 117 -2.38 -4.27 -5.89
CA TRP A 117 -2.93 -4.56 -4.58
C TRP A 117 -2.83 -3.35 -3.65
N CYS A 118 -3.97 -2.99 -3.08
CA CYS A 118 -4.13 -2.00 -2.02
C CYS A 118 -4.39 -2.71 -0.70
N PHE A 119 -3.86 -2.18 0.40
CA PHE A 119 -4.02 -2.76 1.74
C PHE A 119 -4.47 -1.70 2.74
N GLU A 120 -5.64 -1.91 3.33
CA GLU A 120 -6.23 -1.02 4.33
C GLU A 120 -6.58 -1.82 5.59
N THR A 121 -6.57 -1.20 6.76
CA THR A 121 -6.89 -1.88 8.02
C THR A 121 -7.73 -0.98 8.91
N PHE A 122 -8.82 -1.53 9.41
CA PHE A 122 -9.85 -0.86 10.17
C PHE A 122 -10.05 -1.57 11.50
N ARG A 123 -10.18 -0.79 12.57
CA ARG A 123 -10.64 -1.31 13.88
C ARG A 123 -12.16 -1.16 14.04
N ASP A 124 -12.75 -0.25 13.28
CA ASP A 124 -14.19 -0.06 13.22
C ASP A 124 -14.77 -0.77 11.98
N ARG A 125 -15.68 -1.70 12.24
CA ARG A 125 -16.42 -2.43 11.20
C ARG A 125 -17.24 -1.50 10.31
N HIS A 126 -17.87 -0.47 10.87
CA HIS A 126 -18.69 0.46 10.10
C HIS A 126 -17.83 1.28 9.13
N GLU A 127 -16.63 1.66 9.55
CA GLU A 127 -15.66 2.33 8.67
C GLU A 127 -15.23 1.42 7.51
N ALA A 128 -14.94 0.14 7.78
CA ALA A 128 -14.59 -0.84 6.76
C ALA A 128 -15.74 -1.08 5.75
N LEU A 129 -16.97 -1.24 6.23
CA LEU A 129 -18.14 -1.43 5.37
C LEU A 129 -18.40 -0.20 4.47
N ARG A 130 -18.41 0.99 5.07
CA ARG A 130 -18.52 2.26 4.32
C ARG A 130 -17.41 2.37 3.28
N ARG A 131 -16.21 1.93 3.64
CA ARG A 131 -15.06 1.95 2.75
C ARG A 131 -15.25 1.04 1.54
N ILE A 132 -15.74 -0.19 1.73
CA ILE A 132 -16.05 -1.10 0.61
C ILE A 132 -17.07 -0.47 -0.33
N CYS A 133 -18.14 0.15 0.20
CA CYS A 133 -19.13 0.84 -0.62
C CYS A 133 -18.52 1.98 -1.46
N CYS A 134 -17.65 2.81 -0.86
CA CYS A 134 -16.97 3.88 -1.58
C CYS A 134 -16.07 3.35 -2.69
N ILE A 135 -15.29 2.29 -2.42
CA ILE A 135 -14.37 1.71 -3.42
C ILE A 135 -15.18 1.06 -4.55
N ARG A 136 -16.27 0.35 -4.24
CA ARG A 136 -17.16 -0.27 -5.24
C ARG A 136 -17.73 0.74 -6.23
N ALA A 137 -17.99 1.97 -5.81
CA ALA A 137 -18.42 3.05 -6.71
C ALA A 137 -17.37 3.43 -7.78
N CYS A 138 -16.14 2.94 -7.65
CA CYS A 138 -15.02 3.21 -8.56
C CYS A 138 -14.72 2.04 -9.51
N HIS A 139 -15.54 0.98 -9.54
CA HIS A 139 -15.24 -0.23 -10.33
C HIS A 139 -15.05 0.03 -11.84
N ASP A 140 -15.84 0.95 -12.40
CA ASP A 140 -15.76 1.33 -13.83
C ASP A 140 -14.70 2.39 -14.14
N GLN A 141 -14.01 2.93 -13.12
CA GLN A 141 -13.05 4.01 -13.33
C GLN A 141 -11.70 3.43 -13.74
N GLU A 142 -11.04 4.10 -14.69
CA GLU A 142 -9.65 3.79 -14.99
C GLU A 142 -8.74 4.24 -13.84
N PRO A 143 -7.82 3.36 -13.40
CA PRO A 143 -6.87 3.71 -12.36
C PRO A 143 -5.99 4.87 -12.79
N ALA A 144 -5.77 5.81 -11.86
CA ALA A 144 -4.89 6.95 -12.06
C ALA A 144 -3.43 6.53 -12.30
N ALA A 145 -2.61 7.50 -12.69
CA ALA A 145 -1.19 7.34 -13.01
C ALA A 145 -0.41 6.48 -12.00
N ARG A 146 0.60 5.74 -12.49
CA ARG A 146 1.47 4.80 -11.73
C ARG A 146 2.23 5.47 -10.57
N LEU A 147 2.37 6.78 -10.58
CA LEU A 147 2.95 7.58 -9.49
C LEU A 147 2.11 8.83 -9.27
N ILE A 148 1.79 9.10 -8.01
CA ILE A 148 1.11 10.32 -7.58
C ILE A 148 1.91 10.90 -6.43
N THR A 149 2.30 12.17 -6.58
CA THR A 149 2.99 12.93 -5.53
C THR A 149 2.15 14.15 -5.18
N ARG A 150 1.85 14.31 -3.90
CA ARG A 150 1.19 15.50 -3.36
C ARG A 150 2.14 16.20 -2.40
N GLU A 151 2.61 17.37 -2.79
CA GLU A 151 3.37 18.26 -1.91
C GLU A 151 2.45 18.74 -0.78
N ILE A 152 2.92 18.63 0.46
CA ILE A 152 2.23 19.07 1.65
C ILE A 152 3.01 20.23 2.25
N ASP A 153 2.31 21.28 2.64
CA ASP A 153 2.95 22.42 3.31
C ASP A 153 3.70 21.94 4.55
N ILE A 154 4.97 22.30 4.64
CA ILE A 154 5.86 21.94 5.73
C ILE A 154 5.40 22.53 7.07
N SER A 155 4.59 23.59 7.06
CA SER A 155 3.91 24.12 8.25
C SER A 155 3.03 23.06 8.94
N LEU A 156 2.52 22.08 8.18
CA LEU A 156 1.69 20.97 8.66
C LEU A 156 2.48 19.81 9.25
N MET A 157 3.82 19.92 9.37
CA MET A 157 4.70 18.87 9.90
C MET A 157 4.29 18.36 11.29
N ARG A 158 3.60 19.17 12.09
CA ARG A 158 3.06 18.75 13.40
C ARG A 158 2.11 17.54 13.28
N ARG A 159 1.43 17.38 12.14
CA ARG A 159 0.50 16.27 11.82
C ARG A 159 1.18 15.09 11.13
N ALA A 160 2.46 15.19 10.78
CA ALA A 160 3.20 14.11 10.13
C ALA A 160 3.39 12.92 11.08
N LYS A 161 3.72 11.74 10.52
CA LYS A 161 4.06 10.57 11.35
C LYS A 161 5.31 10.85 12.19
N PRO A 162 5.44 10.24 13.39
CA PRO A 162 6.52 10.58 14.34
C PRO A 162 7.92 10.61 13.73
N LEU A 163 8.31 9.57 12.99
CA LEU A 163 9.61 9.52 12.29
C LEU A 163 9.87 10.76 11.41
N ILE A 164 8.88 11.16 10.61
CA ILE A 164 9.03 12.27 9.68
C ILE A 164 9.22 13.59 10.45
N ARG A 165 8.40 13.80 11.48
CA ARG A 165 8.50 14.98 12.36
C ARG A 165 9.83 15.04 13.08
N ASP A 166 10.29 13.92 13.64
CA ASP A 166 11.53 13.84 14.42
C ASP A 166 12.75 14.09 13.51
N CYS A 167 12.76 13.55 12.29
CA CYS A 167 13.79 13.84 11.29
C CYS A 167 13.82 15.35 10.93
N TYR A 168 12.66 15.96 10.71
CA TYR A 168 12.59 17.40 10.39
C TYR A 168 13.12 18.26 11.52
N GLN A 169 12.73 17.99 12.76
CA GLN A 169 13.21 18.71 13.94
C GLN A 169 14.73 18.59 14.09
N ARG A 170 15.28 17.38 13.92
CA ARG A 170 16.73 17.16 13.98
C ARG A 170 17.48 17.91 12.88
N TRP A 171 16.94 17.93 11.66
CA TRP A 171 17.50 18.69 10.55
C TRP A 171 17.52 20.20 10.81
N LEU A 172 16.43 20.77 11.35
CA LEU A 172 16.37 22.19 11.72
C LEU A 172 17.41 22.58 12.78
N HIS A 173 17.70 21.67 13.71
CA HIS A 173 18.65 21.88 14.80
C HIS A 173 20.09 21.47 14.46
N GLU A 174 20.39 21.13 13.21
CA GLU A 174 21.72 20.73 12.76
C GLU A 174 22.45 21.94 12.15
N PRO A 175 23.26 22.71 12.93
CA PRO A 175 23.78 23.99 12.48
C PRO A 175 24.93 23.82 11.48
N SER A 176 25.53 22.64 11.43
CA SER A 176 26.55 22.19 10.47
C SER A 176 26.91 20.72 10.76
N LEU A 177 27.05 19.88 9.74
CA LEU A 177 27.38 18.44 9.84
C LEU A 177 28.75 18.12 10.47
N HIS A 178 29.50 19.13 10.93
CA HIS A 178 30.92 18.98 11.33
C HIS A 178 31.14 18.75 12.82
N ARG A 179 30.11 18.96 13.65
CA ARG A 179 30.12 18.43 15.01
C ARG A 179 29.33 17.14 14.99
N ARG A 180 29.95 16.04 15.45
CA ARG A 180 29.22 14.82 15.80
C ARG A 180 28.16 15.20 16.82
N ASN A 181 26.96 15.48 16.35
CA ASN A 181 25.83 15.73 17.20
C ASN A 181 25.13 14.38 17.38
N PRO A 182 25.22 13.73 18.55
CA PRO A 182 24.50 12.49 18.80
C PRO A 182 22.98 12.67 18.70
N ASN A 183 22.49 13.92 18.68
CA ASN A 183 21.09 14.27 18.46
C ASN A 183 20.79 14.72 17.01
N GLY A 184 21.78 14.78 16.12
CA GLY A 184 21.60 15.18 14.72
C GLY A 184 20.98 14.10 13.83
N LEU A 185 20.89 14.34 12.53
CA LEU A 185 20.38 13.35 11.56
C LEU A 185 21.21 12.07 11.52
N GLN A 186 22.48 12.12 11.89
CA GLN A 186 23.35 10.95 11.95
C GLN A 186 22.79 9.86 12.88
N ALA A 187 22.11 10.22 13.97
CA ALA A 187 21.46 9.26 14.87
C ALA A 187 20.31 8.48 14.19
N MET A 188 19.75 9.05 13.11
CA MET A 188 18.67 8.48 12.33
C MET A 188 19.17 7.73 11.10
N HIS A 189 20.48 7.54 10.91
CA HIS A 189 21.08 6.97 9.69
C HIS A 189 20.50 5.61 9.28
N ARG A 190 20.12 4.78 10.25
CA ARG A 190 19.45 3.48 10.04
C ARG A 190 18.03 3.60 9.45
N GLN A 191 17.40 4.77 9.57
CA GLN A 191 16.04 5.05 9.12
C GLN A 191 15.99 5.97 7.89
N LEU A 192 17.16 6.40 7.40
CA LEU A 192 17.29 7.34 6.29
C LEU A 192 17.81 6.67 5.03
N GLN A 193 17.46 7.26 3.90
CA GLN A 193 18.13 7.04 2.62
C GLN A 193 18.96 8.28 2.33
N ILE A 194 20.20 8.09 1.85
CA ILE A 194 21.07 9.20 1.45
C ILE A 194 21.24 9.15 -0.06
N PHE A 195 21.06 10.29 -0.71
CA PHE A 195 21.24 10.44 -2.15
C PHE A 195 22.35 11.43 -2.44
N SER A 196 23.18 11.12 -3.44
CA SER A 196 24.08 12.08 -4.07
C SER A 196 23.47 12.57 -5.39
N LEU A 197 23.55 13.88 -5.61
CA LEU A 197 23.07 14.53 -6.80
C LEU A 197 24.26 15.17 -7.52
N HIS A 198 24.59 14.61 -8.67
CA HIS A 198 25.68 15.02 -9.55
C HIS A 198 25.15 16.13 -10.45
N THR A 199 25.38 17.38 -10.06
CA THR A 199 24.72 18.55 -10.67
C THR A 199 25.06 18.72 -12.14
N LYS A 200 26.30 18.44 -12.55
CA LYS A 200 26.75 18.51 -13.94
C LYS A 200 26.08 17.47 -14.84
N GLU A 201 25.90 16.25 -14.33
CA GLU A 201 25.34 15.10 -15.06
C GLU A 201 23.82 15.03 -14.93
N ARG A 202 23.21 15.91 -14.12
CA ARG A 202 21.78 15.84 -13.72
C ARG A 202 21.36 14.44 -13.27
N ARG A 203 22.25 13.75 -12.57
CA ARG A 203 22.06 12.37 -12.11
C ARG A 203 21.89 12.32 -10.60
N ILE A 204 20.98 11.47 -10.14
CA ILE A 204 20.80 11.13 -8.73
C ILE A 204 21.34 9.71 -8.53
N THR A 205 22.12 9.48 -7.48
CA THR A 205 22.57 8.14 -7.06
C THR A 205 22.20 7.89 -5.62
N ILE A 206 21.92 6.63 -5.29
CA ILE A 206 21.66 6.22 -3.91
C ILE A 206 23.00 5.92 -3.24
N ASP A 207 23.37 6.69 -2.21
CA ASP A 207 24.62 6.47 -1.48
C ASP A 207 24.44 5.49 -0.32
N HIS A 208 23.26 5.51 0.31
CA HIS A 208 22.97 4.70 1.49
C HIS A 208 21.47 4.41 1.63
N ILE A 209 21.15 3.20 2.08
CA ILE A 209 19.80 2.79 2.47
C ILE A 209 19.90 2.22 3.89
N GLY A 210 19.28 2.91 4.85
CA GLY A 210 19.20 2.44 6.23
C GLY A 210 18.47 1.11 6.36
N ASP A 211 18.92 0.27 7.28
CA ASP A 211 18.41 -1.08 7.52
C ASP A 211 17.01 -1.10 8.19
N GLN A 212 16.53 0.04 8.66
CA GLN A 212 15.18 0.24 9.19
C GLN A 212 14.28 1.02 8.23
N THR A 213 14.73 1.28 7.00
CA THR A 213 13.89 1.95 5.98
C THR A 213 12.79 1.00 5.47
N PRO A 214 11.67 1.55 4.98
CA PRO A 214 10.66 0.73 4.29
C PRO A 214 11.23 -0.08 3.13
N LEU A 215 12.09 0.51 2.29
CA LEU A 215 12.70 -0.19 1.16
C LEU A 215 13.43 -1.47 1.61
N MET A 216 14.23 -1.38 2.67
CA MET A 216 14.92 -2.55 3.25
C MET A 216 13.92 -3.65 3.66
N ARG A 217 12.83 -3.26 4.33
CA ARG A 217 11.83 -4.21 4.81
C ARG A 217 11.04 -4.89 3.69
N TYR A 218 10.73 -4.17 2.62
CA TYR A 218 9.85 -4.67 1.55
C TYR A 218 10.60 -5.34 0.40
N LEU A 219 11.74 -4.79 0.00
CA LEU A 219 12.53 -5.28 -1.13
C LEU A 219 13.72 -6.13 -0.69
N GLY A 220 14.02 -6.12 0.62
CA GLY A 220 15.06 -6.95 1.21
C GLY A 220 16.47 -6.38 1.06
N PRO A 221 17.44 -6.99 1.77
CA PRO A 221 18.82 -6.55 1.80
C PRO A 221 19.53 -6.70 0.45
N ASP A 222 19.22 -7.74 -0.32
CA ASP A 222 19.86 -7.99 -1.61
C ASP A 222 19.53 -6.93 -2.64
N PHE A 223 18.26 -6.52 -2.70
CA PHE A 223 17.85 -5.40 -3.53
C PHE A 223 18.55 -4.11 -3.11
N CYS A 224 18.53 -3.79 -1.80
CA CYS A 224 19.09 -2.54 -1.30
C CYS A 224 20.60 -2.45 -1.54
N ARG A 225 21.34 -3.57 -1.41
CA ARG A 225 22.77 -3.62 -1.74
C ARG A 225 23.04 -3.30 -3.21
N LYS A 226 22.21 -3.80 -4.12
CA LYS A 226 22.33 -3.53 -5.56
C LYS A 226 21.90 -2.11 -5.94
N ALA A 227 20.98 -1.53 -5.19
CA ALA A 227 20.48 -0.17 -5.43
C ALA A 227 21.50 0.91 -5.01
N VAL A 228 22.39 0.63 -4.06
CA VAL A 228 23.47 1.56 -3.70
C VAL A 228 24.41 1.73 -4.89
N GLY A 229 24.71 2.99 -5.24
CA GLY A 229 25.47 3.39 -6.42
C GLY A 229 24.63 3.50 -7.69
N SER A 230 23.38 3.01 -7.71
CA SER A 230 22.51 3.12 -8.86
C SER A 230 21.68 4.41 -8.85
N SER A 231 21.16 4.77 -10.01
CA SER A 231 20.09 5.77 -10.08
C SER A 231 18.84 5.21 -9.39
N PRO A 232 18.08 6.03 -8.64
CA PRO A 232 16.73 5.65 -8.23
C PRO A 232 15.80 5.44 -9.44
N ALA A 233 16.19 5.94 -10.62
CA ALA A 233 15.44 5.87 -11.86
C ALA A 233 15.57 4.53 -12.62
N SER A 234 15.56 3.39 -11.93
CA SER A 234 15.37 2.10 -12.62
C SER A 234 13.91 1.90 -13.07
N TYR A 235 13.14 2.98 -13.23
CA TYR A 235 11.77 2.93 -13.71
C TYR A 235 11.81 3.00 -15.23
N GLU A 236 11.13 2.08 -15.90
CA GLU A 236 11.04 2.01 -17.37
C GLU A 236 10.30 3.23 -17.99
N ASP A 237 9.78 4.13 -17.15
CA ASP A 237 8.91 5.25 -17.50
C ASP A 237 9.56 6.61 -17.11
N PRO A 238 10.02 7.40 -18.09
CA PRO A 238 10.63 8.71 -17.85
C PRO A 238 9.72 9.71 -17.13
N GLU A 239 8.40 9.64 -17.31
CA GLU A 239 7.47 10.54 -16.63
C GLU A 239 7.44 10.26 -15.12
N GLN A 240 7.47 8.99 -14.74
CA GLN A 240 7.59 8.59 -13.34
C GLN A 240 8.92 9.00 -12.73
N GLU A 241 10.02 8.82 -13.46
CA GLU A 241 11.33 9.30 -13.03
C GLU A 241 11.29 10.80 -12.74
N SER A 242 10.77 11.60 -13.68
CA SER A 242 10.67 13.05 -13.53
C SER A 242 9.80 13.45 -12.33
N ALA A 243 8.63 12.82 -12.17
CA ALA A 243 7.72 13.10 -11.07
C ALA A 243 8.29 12.69 -9.70
N LEU A 244 9.09 11.61 -9.62
CA LEU A 244 9.73 11.18 -8.38
C LEU A 244 10.95 12.04 -8.03
N SER A 245 11.72 12.43 -9.04
CA SER A 245 13.02 13.11 -8.90
C SER A 245 12.92 14.63 -8.81
N GLY A 246 11.89 15.24 -9.40
CA GLY A 246 11.66 16.68 -9.36
C GLY A 246 11.73 17.29 -7.95
N PRO A 247 11.06 16.71 -6.93
CA PRO A 247 11.19 17.16 -5.54
C PRO A 247 12.61 17.14 -4.99
N TYR A 248 13.47 16.18 -5.38
CA TYR A 248 14.86 16.14 -4.95
C TYR A 248 15.66 17.33 -5.49
N TRP A 249 15.50 17.64 -6.78
CA TRP A 249 16.14 18.81 -7.40
C TRP A 249 15.65 20.12 -6.78
N ARG A 250 14.34 20.27 -6.58
CA ARG A 250 13.75 21.48 -5.95
C ARG A 250 14.24 21.69 -4.51
N ALA A 251 14.39 20.62 -3.73
CA ALA A 251 14.91 20.70 -2.36
C ALA A 251 16.34 21.22 -2.33
N LEU A 252 17.18 20.80 -3.29
CA LEU A 252 18.54 21.31 -3.43
C LEU A 252 18.60 22.75 -3.89
N GLU A 253 17.89 23.09 -4.98
CA GLU A 253 17.90 24.43 -5.58
C GLU A 253 17.49 25.50 -4.56
N LYS A 254 16.48 25.19 -3.75
CA LYS A 254 15.94 26.11 -2.75
C LYS A 254 16.61 26.01 -1.39
N GLY A 255 17.48 25.01 -1.18
CA GLY A 255 18.12 24.75 0.11
C GLY A 255 17.11 24.51 1.26
N ARG A 256 15.90 24.05 0.96
CA ARG A 256 14.83 23.86 1.95
C ARG A 256 14.28 22.44 1.91
N ALA A 257 13.82 21.95 3.06
CA ALA A 257 13.19 20.64 3.12
C ALA A 257 11.85 20.61 2.37
N TYR A 258 11.49 19.43 1.87
CA TYR A 258 10.25 19.15 1.14
C TYR A 258 9.52 17.98 1.80
N TYR A 259 8.20 18.13 1.97
CA TYR A 259 7.35 17.11 2.57
C TYR A 259 6.25 16.70 1.60
N ASP A 260 6.25 15.43 1.20
CA ASP A 260 5.30 14.90 0.23
C ASP A 260 4.55 13.69 0.78
N HIS A 261 3.34 13.49 0.28
CA HIS A 261 2.66 12.20 0.29
C HIS A 261 2.79 11.57 -1.09
N VAL A 262 3.29 10.36 -1.14
CA VAL A 262 3.55 9.65 -2.40
C VAL A 262 2.77 8.37 -2.42
N ARG A 263 2.16 8.08 -3.57
CA ARG A 263 1.59 6.78 -3.91
C ARG A 263 2.27 6.29 -5.18
N SER A 264 2.96 5.16 -5.10
CA SER A 264 3.70 4.58 -6.21
C SER A 264 3.28 3.14 -6.42
N LEU A 265 3.10 2.74 -7.67
CA LEU A 265 2.95 1.35 -8.03
C LEU A 265 4.33 0.70 -8.06
N ILE A 266 4.52 -0.37 -7.30
CA ILE A 266 5.73 -1.19 -7.33
C ILE A 266 5.39 -2.48 -8.06
N LEU A 267 6.27 -2.89 -8.97
CA LEU A 267 6.19 -4.14 -9.71
C LEU A 267 7.25 -5.10 -9.15
N PRO A 268 6.91 -5.96 -8.16
CA PRO A 268 7.86 -6.95 -7.69
C PRO A 268 8.09 -8.00 -8.77
N LYS A 269 9.31 -8.53 -8.86
CA LYS A 269 9.66 -9.50 -9.90
C LYS A 269 8.84 -10.78 -9.67
N ALA A 270 7.99 -11.13 -10.64
CA ALA A 270 7.08 -12.29 -10.66
C ALA A 270 5.80 -12.20 -9.79
N ASP A 271 5.59 -11.12 -9.04
CA ASP A 271 4.38 -10.91 -8.24
C ASP A 271 3.43 -9.88 -8.87
N ASP A 272 2.23 -9.76 -8.31
CA ASP A 272 1.29 -8.72 -8.72
C ASP A 272 1.80 -7.32 -8.33
N PRO A 273 1.45 -6.29 -9.12
CA PRO A 273 1.71 -4.92 -8.74
C PRO A 273 1.14 -4.61 -7.36
N VAL A 274 1.84 -3.79 -6.58
CA VAL A 274 1.39 -3.36 -5.25
C VAL A 274 1.46 -1.84 -5.15
N TRP A 275 0.40 -1.22 -4.63
CA TRP A 275 0.41 0.20 -4.33
C TRP A 275 1.11 0.48 -3.00
N PHE A 276 2.17 1.28 -3.06
CA PHE A 276 2.88 1.77 -1.89
C PHE A 276 2.49 3.21 -1.63
N THR A 277 1.87 3.45 -0.47
CA THR A 277 1.56 4.82 0.00
C THR A 277 2.47 5.17 1.16
N TYR A 278 3.14 6.31 1.09
CA TYR A 278 4.07 6.75 2.12
C TYR A 278 4.16 8.27 2.22
N GLN A 279 4.59 8.71 3.39
CA GLN A 279 5.05 10.07 3.63
C GLN A 279 6.55 10.12 3.39
N ARG A 280 7.02 11.16 2.69
CA ARG A 280 8.43 11.37 2.38
C ARG A 280 8.84 12.76 2.81
N LEU A 281 9.96 12.85 3.53
CA LEU A 281 10.62 14.11 3.85
C LEU A 281 12.00 14.12 3.21
N ILE A 282 12.25 15.12 2.39
CA ILE A 282 13.50 15.34 1.66
C ILE A 282 14.20 16.52 2.32
N MET A 283 15.45 16.32 2.74
CA MET A 283 16.22 17.29 3.50
C MET A 283 17.57 17.52 2.81
N PRO A 284 17.88 18.74 2.35
CA PRO A 284 19.21 19.03 1.83
C PRO A 284 20.24 18.97 2.93
N LEU A 285 21.34 18.29 2.65
CA LEU A 285 22.49 18.18 3.54
C LEU A 285 23.55 19.21 3.13
N PRO A 286 24.17 19.93 4.08
CA PRO A 286 25.24 20.84 3.76
C PRO A 286 26.44 20.06 3.20
N ASP A 287 26.83 20.35 1.96
CA ASP A 287 28.01 19.76 1.33
C ASP A 287 28.99 20.85 0.90
N LYS A 288 30.28 20.62 1.18
CA LYS A 288 31.38 21.51 0.79
C LYS A 288 31.73 21.35 -0.68
N ARG A 289 31.34 20.24 -1.32
CA ARG A 289 31.61 20.00 -2.74
C ARG A 289 30.52 20.67 -3.58
N PRO A 290 30.86 21.59 -4.50
CA PRO A 290 29.85 22.21 -5.35
C PRO A 290 29.33 21.27 -6.44
N SER A 291 30.12 20.26 -6.84
CA SER A 291 29.77 19.31 -7.92
C SER A 291 28.87 18.15 -7.48
N ILE A 292 28.85 17.83 -6.18
CA ILE A 292 28.05 16.76 -5.61
C ILE A 292 27.30 17.34 -4.41
N ARG A 293 25.97 17.28 -4.46
CA ARG A 293 25.11 17.68 -3.35
C ARG A 293 24.47 16.45 -2.75
N ARG A 294 24.17 16.49 -1.45
CA ARG A 294 23.56 15.35 -0.75
C ARG A 294 22.19 15.69 -0.21
N LEU A 295 21.32 14.68 -0.21
CA LEU A 295 20.01 14.72 0.42
C LEU A 295 19.89 13.57 1.43
N ALA A 296 19.26 13.85 2.56
CA ALA A 296 18.70 12.82 3.42
C ALA A 296 17.19 12.71 3.15
N VAL A 297 16.70 11.49 3.01
CA VAL A 297 15.29 11.20 2.76
C VAL A 297 14.78 10.27 3.84
N ALA A 298 13.78 10.73 4.59
CA ALA A 298 13.03 9.92 5.54
C ALA A 298 11.72 9.46 4.88
N VAL A 299 11.43 8.17 4.97
CA VAL A 299 10.21 7.58 4.40
C VAL A 299 9.43 6.83 5.47
N ARG A 300 8.13 7.09 5.55
CA ARG A 300 7.23 6.35 6.42
C ARG A 300 6.00 5.86 5.68
N MET A 301 5.83 4.55 5.61
CA MET A 301 4.62 3.95 5.06
C MET A 301 3.37 4.46 5.79
N THR A 302 2.34 4.76 5.02
CA THR A 302 1.03 5.10 5.54
C THR A 302 -0.02 4.18 4.94
N ARG A 303 -1.01 3.84 5.77
CA ARG A 303 -2.22 3.13 5.35
C ARG A 303 -3.39 4.07 5.10
N GLN A 304 -3.20 5.38 5.37
CA GLN A 304 -4.24 6.38 5.15
C GLN A 304 -4.39 6.60 3.65
N LEU A 305 -5.41 5.96 3.08
CA LEU A 305 -6.03 6.35 1.83
C LEU A 305 -7.16 7.33 2.18
N GLU A 306 -6.80 8.52 2.66
CA GLU A 306 -7.67 9.67 2.36
C GLU A 306 -7.69 9.69 0.83
N ILE A 307 -8.81 9.34 0.21
CA ILE A 307 -8.93 9.38 -1.25
C ILE A 307 -9.11 10.84 -1.64
N PRO A 308 -8.13 11.39 -2.38
CA PRO A 308 -8.46 12.34 -3.43
C PRO A 308 -8.10 11.79 -4.83
N PHE A 309 -7.99 10.46 -5.01
CA PHE A 309 -7.46 9.86 -6.26
C PHE A 309 -8.35 8.80 -6.94
N LEU A 310 -9.49 8.47 -6.35
CA LEU A 310 -10.64 7.85 -7.01
C LEU A 310 -11.78 8.87 -6.98
N VAL A 311 -11.54 10.05 -7.57
CA VAL A 311 -12.58 11.08 -7.67
C VAL A 311 -13.34 10.77 -8.96
N PRO A 312 -14.60 10.32 -8.88
CA PRO A 312 -15.43 10.21 -10.08
C PRO A 312 -15.48 11.58 -10.75
N GLY A 313 -15.06 11.69 -12.02
CA GLY A 313 -15.30 12.88 -12.84
C GLY A 313 -14.15 13.85 -13.06
N THR A 314 -12.93 13.65 -12.53
CA THR A 314 -11.75 14.43 -12.95
C THR A 314 -11.13 13.89 -14.25
N LYS A 315 -11.93 13.75 -15.30
CA LYS A 315 -11.39 13.76 -16.67
C LYS A 315 -11.03 15.22 -16.99
N GLY A 316 -9.83 15.67 -16.63
CA GLY A 316 -9.24 16.88 -17.24
C GLY A 316 -8.84 18.07 -16.36
N ARG A 317 -8.84 18.00 -15.02
CA ARG A 317 -8.31 19.11 -14.18
C ARG A 317 -7.61 18.59 -12.91
N LEU A 318 -6.42 18.04 -13.09
CA LEU A 318 -5.39 17.99 -12.04
C LEU A 318 -4.26 18.99 -12.34
N GLU A 319 -4.56 20.06 -13.07
CA GLU A 319 -3.69 21.23 -13.08
C GLU A 319 -3.92 22.03 -11.79
N ARG A 320 -2.90 22.01 -10.92
CA ARG A 320 -2.68 22.95 -9.82
C ARG A 320 -3.83 23.11 -8.84
N ILE A 321 -3.91 22.20 -7.86
CA ILE A 321 -4.39 22.59 -6.53
C ILE A 321 -3.23 23.33 -5.85
N SER A 322 -3.10 24.62 -6.15
CA SER A 322 -2.46 25.58 -5.27
C SER A 322 -3.43 25.81 -4.11
N VAL A 323 -3.09 25.35 -2.91
CA VAL A 323 -3.87 25.67 -1.72
C VAL A 323 -3.50 27.10 -1.32
N ALA A 324 -4.53 27.95 -1.24
CA ALA A 324 -4.47 29.33 -0.74
C ALA A 324 -4.09 29.40 0.74
#